data_AF-A0A344LDU3-F1
#
_entry.id   AF-A0A344LDU3-F1
#
_cell.length_a   1.000
_cell.length_b   1.000
_cell.length_c   1.000
_cell.angle_alpha   90.00
_cell.angle_beta   90.00
_cell.angle_gamma   90.00
#
_symmetry.space_group_name_H-M   'P 1'
#
loop_
_entity.id
_entity.type
_entity.pdbx_description
1 polymer ?
#
loop_
_entity_poly.entity_id
_entity_poly.type
_entity_poly.pdbx_seq_one_letter_code
_entity_poly.pdbx_strand_id
1 'polypeptide(L)'
;MNSPHRSSRTAAATAARQERTAAAIERVHDAVARMLREKTPITAAGVARRAGVSRTFLYENPDARTAVSTTRTAAATDRAATDPLHEAEIEDSWRERALNAEAMLKTAHEEIVKQRKHIGDLMGQIRDMETECVEDSILRITTENTTLKQQVRQLTDDNQKLDDRLKAARSNVRFQDRRIAELEVQLLDSSDRS
;
A
#
# COMPACT_ATOMS: atom_id res chain seq x y z
N MET A 1 2.44 -59.57 -80.28
CA MET A 1 3.41 -59.39 -79.17
C MET A 1 2.89 -58.27 -78.27
N ASN A 2 2.46 -58.59 -77.04
CA ASN A 2 2.10 -57.60 -76.01
C ASN A 2 2.66 -58.10 -74.65
N SER A 3 3.39 -57.25 -73.95
CA SER A 3 4.55 -57.63 -73.11
C SER A 3 4.24 -58.02 -71.64
N PRO A 4 4.90 -59.07 -71.09
CA PRO A 4 4.80 -59.48 -69.67
C PRO A 4 5.53 -58.56 -68.66
N HIS A 5 6.18 -57.48 -69.10
CA HIS A 5 7.03 -56.63 -68.23
C HIS A 5 6.29 -55.54 -67.43
N ARG A 6 5.02 -55.22 -67.75
CA ARG A 6 4.26 -54.19 -66.99
C ARG A 6 3.77 -54.71 -65.63
N SER A 7 3.27 -55.95 -65.58
CA SER A 7 2.74 -56.56 -64.34
C SER A 7 3.83 -56.84 -63.30
N SER A 8 5.04 -57.21 -63.73
CA SER A 8 6.18 -57.40 -62.82
C SER A 8 6.72 -56.08 -62.26
N ARG A 9 6.70 -55.00 -63.08
CA ARG A 9 7.13 -53.66 -62.63
C ARG A 9 6.16 -53.03 -61.64
N THR A 10 4.85 -53.26 -61.81
CA THR A 10 3.83 -52.83 -60.82
C THR A 10 3.93 -53.62 -59.52
N ALA A 11 4.18 -54.93 -59.59
CA ALA A 11 4.33 -55.79 -58.41
C ALA A 11 5.58 -55.41 -57.58
N ALA A 12 6.71 -55.13 -58.24
CA ALA A 12 7.92 -54.65 -57.57
C ALA A 12 7.72 -53.29 -56.88
N ALA A 13 6.97 -52.38 -57.50
CA ALA A 13 6.66 -51.07 -56.92
C ALA A 13 5.73 -51.18 -55.69
N THR A 14 4.76 -52.10 -55.70
CA THR A 14 3.89 -52.33 -54.54
C THR A 14 4.64 -52.98 -53.37
N ALA A 15 5.53 -53.94 -53.64
CA ALA A 15 6.34 -54.58 -52.61
C ALA A 15 7.27 -53.57 -51.92
N ALA A 16 7.96 -52.73 -52.70
CA ALA A 16 8.82 -51.67 -52.15
C ALA A 16 8.04 -50.64 -51.30
N ARG A 17 6.76 -50.39 -51.62
CA ARG A 17 5.90 -49.50 -50.82
C ARG A 17 5.48 -50.13 -49.50
N GLN A 18 5.16 -51.44 -49.50
CA GLN A 18 4.81 -52.18 -48.29
C GLN A 18 5.98 -52.24 -47.31
N GLU A 19 7.18 -52.55 -47.81
CA GLU A 19 8.40 -52.62 -46.99
C GLU A 19 8.75 -51.27 -46.35
N ARG A 20 8.66 -50.17 -47.12
CA ARG A 20 8.84 -48.80 -46.57
C ARG A 20 7.81 -48.42 -45.52
N THR A 21 6.58 -48.91 -45.66
CA THR A 21 5.50 -48.64 -44.70
C THR A 21 5.75 -49.43 -43.41
N ALA A 22 6.14 -50.70 -43.50
CA ALA A 22 6.49 -51.53 -42.35
C ALA A 22 7.67 -50.93 -41.55
N ALA A 23 8.75 -50.53 -42.24
CA ALA A 23 9.90 -49.88 -41.60
C ALA A 23 9.55 -48.50 -40.98
N ALA A 24 8.53 -47.82 -41.48
CA ALA A 24 8.04 -46.57 -40.88
C ALA A 24 7.22 -46.82 -39.62
N ILE A 25 6.43 -47.92 -39.57
CA ILE A 25 5.66 -48.32 -38.39
C ILE A 25 6.61 -48.75 -37.26
N GLU A 26 7.64 -49.55 -37.56
CA GLU A 26 8.63 -49.99 -36.58
C GLU A 26 9.33 -48.81 -35.89
N ARG A 27 9.77 -47.80 -36.67
CA ARG A 27 10.35 -46.56 -36.11
C ARG A 27 9.38 -45.79 -35.21
N VAL A 28 8.08 -45.84 -35.48
CA VAL A 28 7.06 -45.23 -34.61
C VAL A 28 6.96 -45.96 -33.28
N HIS A 29 6.97 -47.30 -33.28
CA HIS A 29 7.00 -48.09 -32.05
C HIS A 29 8.25 -47.78 -31.21
N ASP A 30 9.42 -47.75 -31.84
CA ASP A 30 10.69 -47.43 -31.16
C ASP A 30 10.69 -46.03 -30.55
N ALA A 31 10.21 -45.04 -31.31
CA ALA A 31 10.13 -43.66 -30.84
C ALA A 31 9.21 -43.52 -29.63
N VAL A 32 8.06 -44.19 -29.64
CA VAL A 32 7.09 -44.17 -28.54
C VAL A 32 7.64 -44.92 -27.31
N ALA A 33 8.26 -46.08 -27.48
CA ALA A 33 8.90 -46.83 -26.39
C ALA A 33 10.06 -46.06 -25.75
N ARG A 34 10.83 -45.31 -26.55
CA ARG A 34 11.88 -44.42 -26.04
C ARG A 34 11.31 -43.23 -25.27
N MET A 35 10.26 -42.60 -25.78
CA MET A 35 9.59 -41.48 -25.09
C MET A 35 9.04 -41.87 -23.73
N LEU A 36 8.52 -43.11 -23.61
CA LEU A 36 8.04 -43.67 -22.36
C LEU A 36 9.19 -43.84 -21.34
N ARG A 37 10.32 -44.41 -21.77
CA ARG A 37 11.52 -44.55 -20.91
C ARG A 37 12.08 -43.20 -20.45
N GLU A 38 12.07 -42.21 -21.33
CA GLU A 38 12.52 -40.84 -21.03
C GLU A 38 11.48 -40.03 -20.22
N LYS A 39 10.31 -40.59 -19.88
CA LYS A 39 9.18 -39.90 -19.23
C LYS A 39 8.76 -38.60 -19.94
N THR A 40 8.93 -38.54 -21.26
CA THR A 40 8.59 -37.35 -22.05
C THR A 40 7.14 -37.39 -22.55
N PRO A 41 6.47 -36.23 -22.73
CA PRO A 41 5.09 -36.20 -23.19
C PRO A 41 4.91 -36.84 -24.58
N ILE A 42 4.13 -37.92 -24.67
CA ILE A 42 3.80 -38.62 -25.92
C ILE A 42 2.79 -37.77 -26.73
N THR A 43 3.30 -36.98 -27.68
CA THR A 43 2.50 -36.16 -28.60
C THR A 43 2.73 -36.62 -30.04
N ALA A 44 1.70 -36.54 -30.90
CA ALA A 44 1.82 -36.90 -32.32
C ALA A 44 2.95 -36.12 -33.03
N ALA A 45 3.14 -34.84 -32.67
CA ALA A 45 4.25 -34.04 -33.15
C ALA A 45 5.63 -34.52 -32.67
N GLY A 46 5.74 -34.90 -31.39
CA GLY A 46 6.98 -35.44 -30.83
C GLY A 46 7.35 -36.79 -31.43
N VAL A 47 6.36 -37.67 -31.61
CA VAL A 47 6.53 -38.99 -32.22
C VAL A 47 6.94 -38.86 -33.69
N ALA A 48 6.27 -38.03 -34.48
CA ALA A 48 6.60 -37.80 -35.89
C ALA A 48 8.06 -37.36 -36.07
N ARG A 49 8.52 -36.39 -35.26
CA ARG A 49 9.90 -35.90 -35.29
C ARG A 49 10.90 -36.99 -34.91
N ARG A 50 10.63 -37.74 -33.84
CA ARG A 50 11.55 -38.74 -33.30
C ARG A 50 11.62 -40.01 -34.15
N ALA A 51 10.50 -40.41 -34.77
CA ALA A 51 10.43 -41.55 -35.69
C ALA A 51 10.88 -41.21 -37.12
N GLY A 52 11.02 -39.93 -37.47
CA GLY A 52 11.37 -39.50 -38.84
C GLY A 52 10.26 -39.79 -39.84
N VAL A 53 9.00 -39.56 -39.46
CA VAL A 53 7.80 -39.74 -40.30
C VAL A 53 6.98 -38.45 -40.32
N SER A 54 6.13 -38.26 -41.33
CA SER A 54 5.23 -37.10 -41.37
C SER A 54 4.09 -37.26 -40.36
N ARG A 55 3.54 -36.15 -39.87
CA ARG A 55 2.32 -36.19 -39.03
C ARG A 55 1.15 -36.81 -39.79
N THR A 56 1.03 -36.52 -41.08
CA THR A 56 0.00 -37.10 -41.97
C THR A 56 0.08 -38.62 -42.01
N PHE A 57 1.30 -39.19 -42.09
CA PHE A 57 1.49 -40.65 -42.04
C PHE A 57 0.94 -41.28 -40.75
N LEU A 58 1.15 -40.63 -39.61
CA LEU A 58 0.62 -41.12 -38.32
C LEU A 58 -0.91 -41.11 -38.24
N TYR A 59 -1.57 -40.20 -38.99
CA TYR A 59 -3.03 -40.11 -39.01
C TYR A 59 -3.66 -41.03 -40.05
N GLU A 60 -3.04 -41.17 -41.22
CA GLU A 60 -3.52 -42.02 -42.30
C GLU A 60 -3.29 -43.51 -42.02
N ASN A 61 -2.25 -43.86 -41.25
CA ASN A 61 -1.95 -45.24 -40.90
C ASN A 61 -2.61 -45.63 -39.56
N PRO A 62 -3.56 -46.60 -39.55
CA PRO A 62 -4.29 -46.98 -38.34
C PRO A 62 -3.41 -47.65 -37.28
N ASP A 63 -2.36 -48.39 -37.69
CA ASP A 63 -1.47 -49.10 -36.78
C ASP A 63 -0.58 -48.10 -36.02
N ALA A 64 -0.01 -47.12 -36.73
CA ALA A 64 0.76 -46.04 -36.13
C ALA A 64 -0.10 -45.21 -35.15
N ARG A 65 -1.35 -44.93 -35.50
CA ARG A 65 -2.30 -44.22 -34.62
C ARG A 65 -2.57 -45.01 -33.35
N THR A 66 -2.77 -46.31 -33.47
CA THR A 66 -3.07 -47.22 -32.35
C THR A 66 -1.85 -47.35 -31.43
N ALA A 67 -0.64 -47.45 -31.97
CA ALA A 67 0.59 -47.47 -31.19
C ALA A 67 0.73 -46.20 -30.32
N VAL A 68 0.51 -45.02 -30.91
CA VAL A 68 0.61 -43.75 -30.18
C VAL A 68 -0.49 -43.60 -29.12
N SER A 69 -1.73 -43.98 -29.44
CA SER A 69 -2.85 -43.84 -28.50
C SER A 69 -2.72 -44.80 -27.32
N THR A 70 -2.40 -46.07 -27.56
CA THR A 70 -2.28 -47.10 -26.51
C THR A 70 -1.17 -46.76 -25.52
N THR A 71 0.02 -46.37 -25.99
CA THR A 71 1.12 -46.00 -25.08
C THR A 71 0.81 -44.69 -24.34
N ARG A 72 0.16 -43.72 -25.00
CA ARG A 72 -0.26 -42.49 -24.33
C ARG A 72 -1.25 -42.76 -23.19
N THR A 73 -2.19 -43.68 -23.40
CA THR A 73 -3.14 -44.10 -22.35
C THR A 73 -2.39 -44.82 -21.23
N ALA A 74 -1.52 -45.78 -21.53
CA ALA A 74 -0.72 -46.49 -20.53
C ALA A 74 0.13 -45.52 -19.68
N ALA A 75 0.80 -44.56 -20.32
CA ALA A 75 1.60 -43.54 -19.63
C ALA A 75 0.77 -42.55 -18.80
N ALA A 76 -0.51 -42.36 -19.12
CA ALA A 76 -1.43 -41.55 -18.34
C ALA A 76 -1.94 -42.31 -17.12
N THR A 77 -2.25 -43.60 -17.26
CA THR A 77 -2.64 -44.49 -16.15
C THR A 77 -1.51 -44.65 -15.14
N ASP A 78 -0.27 -44.83 -15.60
CA ASP A 78 0.90 -44.97 -14.73
C ASP A 78 1.18 -43.70 -13.91
N ARG A 79 1.00 -42.52 -14.53
CA ARG A 79 1.08 -41.23 -13.83
C ARG A 79 -0.05 -41.06 -12.81
N ALA A 80 -1.29 -41.38 -13.19
CA ALA A 80 -2.43 -41.31 -12.27
C ALA A 80 -2.29 -42.25 -11.07
N ALA A 81 -1.58 -43.37 -11.21
CA ALA A 81 -1.30 -44.30 -10.11
C ALA A 81 -0.18 -43.81 -9.17
N THR A 82 0.72 -42.94 -9.63
CA THR A 82 1.92 -42.52 -8.88
C THR A 82 1.75 -41.18 -8.14
N ASP A 83 0.73 -40.38 -8.48
CA ASP A 83 0.57 -38.99 -7.98
C ASP A 83 -0.31 -38.73 -6.72
N PRO A 84 -0.96 -39.70 -6.03
CA PRO A 84 -1.87 -39.34 -4.92
C PRO A 84 -1.14 -38.86 -3.66
N LEU A 85 0.12 -39.28 -3.45
CA LEU A 85 0.91 -38.84 -2.30
C LEU A 85 1.39 -37.40 -2.47
N HIS A 86 1.76 -37.00 -3.69
CA HIS A 86 2.22 -35.63 -3.97
C HIS A 86 1.07 -34.62 -3.86
N GLU A 87 -0.12 -34.96 -4.36
CA GLU A 87 -1.31 -34.13 -4.21
C GLU A 87 -1.69 -33.94 -2.73
N ALA A 88 -1.61 -35.01 -1.91
CA ALA A 88 -1.89 -34.95 -0.48
C ALA A 88 -0.88 -34.06 0.28
N GLU A 89 0.42 -34.15 -0.04
CA GLU A 89 1.45 -33.28 0.54
C GLU A 89 1.23 -31.79 0.19
N ILE A 90 0.80 -31.52 -1.05
CA ILE A 90 0.45 -30.16 -1.48
C ILE A 90 -0.80 -29.66 -0.72
N GLU A 91 -1.84 -30.50 -0.60
CA GLU A 91 -3.06 -30.16 0.12
C GLU A 91 -2.79 -29.89 1.61
N ASP A 92 -1.95 -30.70 2.25
CA ASP A 92 -1.51 -30.51 3.64
C ASP A 92 -0.74 -29.19 3.80
N SER A 93 0.17 -28.87 2.88
CA SER A 93 0.90 -27.59 2.86
C SER A 93 -0.04 -26.40 2.68
N TRP A 94 -1.11 -26.52 1.89
CA TRP A 94 -2.08 -25.46 1.67
C TRP A 94 -2.97 -25.26 2.89
N ARG A 95 -3.39 -26.35 3.53
CA ARG A 95 -4.18 -26.33 4.76
C ARG A 95 -3.40 -25.67 5.90
N GLU A 96 -2.13 -26.03 6.07
CA GLU A 96 -1.25 -25.41 7.07
C GLU A 96 -1.08 -23.91 6.80
N ARG A 97 -0.84 -23.51 5.55
CA ARG A 97 -0.73 -22.09 5.18
C ARG A 97 -2.03 -21.31 5.44
N ALA A 98 -3.18 -21.90 5.14
CA ALA A 98 -4.48 -21.28 5.40
C ALA A 98 -4.72 -21.07 6.90
N LEU A 99 -4.44 -22.08 7.72
CA LEU A 99 -4.55 -21.99 9.19
C LEU A 99 -3.61 -20.93 9.77
N ASN A 100 -2.37 -20.88 9.29
CA ASN A 100 -1.39 -19.88 9.73
C ASN A 100 -1.82 -18.47 9.32
N ALA A 101 -2.36 -18.28 8.12
CA ALA A 101 -2.88 -16.99 7.67
C ALA A 101 -4.10 -16.54 8.49
N GLU A 102 -5.01 -17.46 8.82
CA GLU A 102 -6.17 -17.18 9.68
C GLU A 102 -5.73 -16.76 11.09
N ALA A 103 -4.77 -17.48 11.68
CA ALA A 103 -4.22 -17.15 12.99
C ALA A 103 -3.60 -15.73 12.99
N MET A 104 -2.79 -15.40 11.98
CA MET A 104 -2.20 -14.07 11.83
C MET A 104 -3.25 -12.97 11.64
N LEU A 105 -4.29 -13.24 10.84
CA LEU A 105 -5.38 -12.29 10.65
C LEU A 105 -6.15 -12.03 11.94
N LYS A 106 -6.38 -13.07 12.74
CA LYS A 106 -7.03 -12.94 14.05
C LYS A 106 -6.18 -12.12 15.01
N THR A 107 -4.87 -12.40 15.11
CA THR A 107 -3.95 -11.60 15.94
C THR A 107 -3.93 -10.14 15.52
N ALA A 108 -3.79 -9.86 14.22
CA ALA A 108 -3.80 -8.50 13.70
C ALA A 108 -5.13 -7.78 13.98
N HIS A 109 -6.26 -8.48 13.87
CA HIS A 109 -7.57 -7.91 14.19
C HIS A 109 -7.69 -7.55 15.69
N GLU A 110 -7.26 -8.46 16.58
CA GLU A 110 -7.24 -8.20 18.01
C GLU A 110 -6.35 -7.00 18.38
N GLU A 111 -5.20 -6.85 17.71
CA GLU A 111 -4.34 -5.67 17.87
C GLU A 111 -4.99 -4.39 17.38
N ILE A 112 -5.65 -4.40 16.21
CA ILE A 112 -6.38 -3.23 15.69
C ILE A 112 -7.47 -2.80 16.67
N VAL A 113 -8.22 -3.75 17.26
CA VAL A 113 -9.25 -3.43 18.26
C VAL A 113 -8.63 -2.79 19.50
N LYS A 114 -7.52 -3.34 20.01
CA LYS A 114 -6.77 -2.77 21.15
C LYS A 114 -6.28 -1.35 20.85
N GLN A 115 -5.70 -1.14 19.67
CA GLN A 115 -5.20 0.17 19.25
C GLN A 115 -6.33 1.18 19.11
N ARG A 116 -7.45 0.82 18.48
CA ARG A 116 -8.61 1.70 18.34
C ARG A 116 -9.19 2.11 19.69
N LYS A 117 -9.26 1.17 20.64
CA LYS A 117 -9.67 1.47 22.01
C LYS A 117 -8.71 2.48 22.65
N HIS A 118 -7.41 2.23 22.57
CA HIS A 118 -6.40 3.12 23.15
C HIS A 118 -6.43 4.52 22.52
N ILE A 119 -6.61 4.62 21.20
CA ILE A 119 -6.79 5.91 20.51
C ILE A 119 -8.06 6.61 21.01
N GLY A 120 -9.15 5.88 21.20
CA GLY A 120 -10.38 6.43 21.79
C GLY A 120 -10.15 7.01 23.19
N ASP A 121 -9.46 6.27 24.06
CA ASP A 121 -9.13 6.71 25.41
C ASP A 121 -8.24 7.96 25.39
N LEU A 122 -7.19 7.98 24.55
CA LEU A 122 -6.30 9.15 24.39
C LEU A 122 -7.03 10.38 23.82
N MET A 123 -7.93 10.20 22.86
CA MET A 123 -8.74 11.31 22.34
C MET A 123 -9.67 11.88 23.40
N GLY A 124 -10.21 11.04 24.29
CA GLY A 124 -10.97 11.47 25.46
C GLY A 124 -10.12 12.35 26.37
N GLN A 125 -8.93 11.88 26.74
CA GLN A 125 -7.99 12.62 27.58
C GLN A 125 -7.58 13.97 26.97
N ILE A 126 -7.26 14.01 25.67
CA ILE A 126 -6.93 15.26 24.97
C ILE A 126 -8.12 16.23 25.05
N ARG A 127 -9.33 15.75 24.79
CA ARG A 127 -10.53 16.60 24.84
C ARG A 127 -10.77 17.17 26.24
N ASP A 128 -10.64 16.35 27.27
CA ASP A 128 -10.83 16.78 28.66
C ASP A 128 -9.78 17.84 29.03
N MET A 129 -8.50 17.60 28.70
CA MET A 129 -7.42 18.56 28.91
C MET A 129 -7.62 19.86 28.12
N GLU A 130 -8.09 19.78 26.87
CA GLU A 130 -8.39 20.97 26.07
C GLU A 130 -9.53 21.78 26.68
N THR A 131 -10.60 21.13 27.16
CA THR A 131 -11.72 21.84 27.80
C THR A 131 -11.30 22.52 29.10
N GLU A 132 -10.61 21.81 29.99
CA GLU A 132 -10.15 22.35 31.27
C GLU A 132 -9.14 23.50 31.06
N CYS A 133 -8.15 23.31 30.18
CA CYS A 133 -7.12 24.31 29.93
C CYS A 133 -7.69 25.59 29.29
N VAL A 134 -8.66 25.46 28.37
CA VAL A 134 -9.26 26.61 27.69
C VAL A 134 -10.17 27.41 28.62
N GLU A 135 -11.03 26.75 29.39
CA GLU A 135 -11.95 27.44 30.31
C GLU A 135 -11.19 28.22 31.40
N ASP A 136 -10.24 27.56 32.09
CA ASP A 136 -9.44 28.19 33.13
C ASP A 136 -8.57 29.33 32.58
N SER A 137 -7.97 29.15 31.40
CA SER A 137 -7.14 30.19 30.78
C SER A 137 -7.95 31.40 30.35
N ILE A 138 -9.16 31.20 29.80
CA ILE A 138 -10.05 32.31 29.43
C ILE A 138 -10.49 33.07 30.68
N LEU A 139 -10.88 32.38 31.76
CA LEU A 139 -11.26 33.03 33.01
C LEU A 139 -10.10 33.82 33.62
N ARG A 140 -8.89 33.26 33.64
CA ARG A 140 -7.70 33.98 34.13
C ARG A 140 -7.38 35.21 33.28
N ILE A 141 -7.33 35.07 31.96
CA ILE A 141 -7.01 36.20 31.06
C ILE A 141 -8.08 37.29 31.16
N THR A 142 -9.36 36.93 31.26
CA THR A 142 -10.44 37.91 31.38
C THR A 142 -10.39 38.67 32.72
N THR A 143 -10.14 37.98 33.83
CA THR A 143 -9.96 38.62 35.16
C THR A 143 -8.72 39.51 35.21
N GLU A 144 -7.59 39.06 34.66
CA GLU A 144 -6.38 39.89 34.51
C GLU A 144 -6.65 41.11 33.61
N ASN A 145 -7.35 40.94 32.48
CA ASN A 145 -7.66 42.03 31.57
C ASN A 145 -8.56 43.09 32.20
N THR A 146 -9.56 42.68 33.00
CA THR A 146 -10.44 43.61 33.74
C THR A 146 -9.67 44.38 34.81
N THR A 147 -8.78 43.70 35.53
CA THR A 147 -7.93 44.32 36.55
C THR A 147 -6.95 45.32 35.92
N LEU A 148 -6.28 44.95 34.83
CA LEU A 148 -5.39 45.84 34.09
C LEU A 148 -6.14 47.05 33.53
N LYS A 149 -7.34 46.87 32.96
CA LYS A 149 -8.18 48.00 32.51
C LYS A 149 -8.55 48.93 33.66
N GLN A 150 -8.86 48.40 34.84
CA GLN A 150 -9.14 49.21 36.02
C GLN A 150 -7.90 49.98 36.48
N GLN A 151 -6.73 49.34 36.50
CA GLN A 151 -5.46 49.99 36.83
C GLN A 151 -5.12 51.11 35.84
N VAL A 152 -5.31 50.88 34.53
CA VAL A 152 -5.07 51.90 33.50
C VAL A 152 -5.99 53.11 33.70
N ARG A 153 -7.29 52.90 33.99
CA ARG A 153 -8.22 53.99 34.29
C ARG A 153 -7.79 54.78 35.53
N GLN A 154 -7.46 54.07 36.61
CA GLN A 154 -7.00 54.69 37.85
C GLN A 154 -5.74 55.55 37.63
N LEU A 155 -4.75 55.01 36.93
CA LEU A 155 -3.51 55.74 36.62
C LEU A 155 -3.76 56.94 35.71
N THR A 156 -4.73 56.86 34.80
CA THR A 156 -5.12 57.98 33.94
C THR A 156 -5.76 59.10 34.76
N ASP A 157 -6.70 58.76 35.64
CA ASP A 157 -7.36 59.73 36.52
C ASP A 157 -6.37 60.38 37.49
N ASP A 158 -5.42 59.62 38.03
CA ASP A 158 -4.41 60.14 38.94
C ASP A 158 -3.39 61.03 38.24
N ASN A 159 -2.98 60.70 37.00
CA ASN A 159 -2.18 61.60 36.18
C ASN A 159 -2.91 62.92 35.89
N GLN A 160 -4.21 62.87 35.57
CA GLN A 160 -5.00 64.07 35.34
C GLN A 160 -5.08 64.95 36.59
N LYS A 161 -5.33 64.35 37.77
CA LYS A 161 -5.34 65.08 39.04
C LYS A 161 -3.98 65.73 39.35
N LEU A 162 -2.88 65.03 39.06
CA LEU A 162 -1.54 65.58 39.27
C LEU A 162 -1.25 66.74 38.32
N ASP A 163 -1.65 66.64 37.05
CA ASP A 163 -1.51 67.72 36.08
C ASP A 163 -2.32 68.96 36.48
N ASP A 164 -3.56 68.77 36.94
CA ASP A 164 -4.40 69.87 37.41
C ASP A 164 -3.83 70.54 38.68
N ARG A 165 -3.29 69.76 39.62
CA ARG A 165 -2.57 70.31 40.79
C ARG A 165 -1.33 71.08 40.39
N LEU A 166 -0.59 70.60 39.39
CA LEU A 166 0.63 71.24 38.92
C LEU A 166 0.31 72.55 38.17
N LYS A 167 -0.78 72.59 37.38
CA LYS A 167 -1.30 73.83 36.79
C LYS A 167 -1.73 74.84 37.86
N ALA A 168 -2.45 74.40 38.89
CA ALA A 168 -2.88 75.26 40.00
C ALA A 168 -1.69 75.79 40.81
N ALA A 169 -0.68 74.97 41.09
CA ALA A 169 0.54 75.41 41.75
C ALA A 169 1.29 76.46 40.91
N ARG A 170 1.43 76.21 39.59
CA ARG A 170 2.06 77.18 38.67
C ARG A 170 1.30 78.49 38.58
N SER A 171 -0.03 78.46 38.54
CA SER A 171 -0.84 79.69 38.51
C SER A 171 -0.74 80.46 39.82
N ASN A 172 -0.71 79.75 40.96
CA ASN A 172 -0.51 80.37 42.27
C ASN A 172 0.86 81.04 42.39
N VAL A 173 1.94 80.38 41.96
CA VAL A 173 3.29 80.97 41.94
C VAL A 173 3.31 82.24 41.08
N ARG A 174 2.77 82.18 39.86
CA ARG A 174 2.67 83.36 38.98
C ARG A 174 1.85 84.50 39.58
N PHE A 175 0.81 84.17 40.35
CA PHE A 175 0.00 85.16 41.06
C PHE A 175 0.80 85.79 42.21
N GLN A 176 1.50 84.99 43.00
CA GLN A 176 2.38 85.45 44.07
C GLN A 176 3.51 86.34 43.54
N ASP A 177 4.16 85.95 42.43
CA ASP A 177 5.22 86.75 41.80
C ASP A 177 4.73 88.14 41.38
N ARG A 178 3.53 88.21 40.76
CA ARG A 178 2.91 89.51 40.40
C ARG A 178 2.58 90.35 41.64
N ARG A 179 2.03 89.71 42.67
CA ARG A 179 1.67 90.38 43.94
C ARG A 179 2.90 90.94 44.64
N ILE A 180 4.02 90.20 44.65
CA ILE A 180 5.29 90.65 45.21
C ILE A 180 5.80 91.85 44.43
N ALA A 181 5.84 91.78 43.10
CA ALA A 181 6.28 92.90 42.26
C ALA A 181 5.42 94.18 42.47
N GLU A 182 4.10 94.03 42.59
CA GLU A 182 3.20 95.15 42.94
C GLU A 182 3.53 95.77 44.31
N LEU A 183 3.82 94.93 45.32
CA LEU A 183 4.18 95.40 46.66
C LEU A 183 5.57 96.06 46.69
N GLU A 184 6.53 95.55 45.93
CA GLU A 184 7.86 96.14 45.78
C GLU A 184 7.78 97.56 45.20
N VAL A 185 6.93 97.77 44.17
CA VAL A 185 6.68 99.11 43.61
C VAL A 185 6.05 100.04 44.64
N GLN A 186 5.05 99.58 45.39
CA GLN A 186 4.41 100.40 46.44
C GLN A 186 5.38 100.80 47.55
N LEU A 187 6.29 99.90 47.95
CA LEU A 187 7.31 100.19 48.94
C LEU A 187 8.30 101.25 48.44
N LEU A 188 8.76 101.14 47.19
CA LEU A 188 9.63 102.15 46.56
C LEU A 188 8.95 103.53 46.50
N ASP A 189 7.71 103.59 46.01
CA ASP A 189 6.92 104.84 45.93
C ASP A 189 6.68 105.49 47.31
N SER A 190 6.50 104.68 48.36
CA SER A 190 6.34 105.17 49.74
C SER A 190 7.65 105.66 50.35
N SER A 191 8.79 105.07 49.96
CA SER A 191 10.12 105.49 50.40
C SER A 191 10.60 106.77 49.74
N ASP A 192 10.19 107.04 48.49
CA ASP A 192 10.50 108.30 47.78
C ASP A 192 9.64 109.49 48.27
N ARG A 193 8.57 109.23 49.02
CA ARG A 193 7.65 110.27 49.55
C ARG A 193 7.88 110.62 51.03
N SER A 194 8.79 109.94 51.72
CA SER A 194 9.18 110.24 53.12
C SER A 194 10.54 110.92 53.18
#